data_AF-A0A4R6U2K0-F1
#
_entry.id   AF-A0A4R6U2K0-F1
#
_cell.length_a   1.000
_cell.length_b   1.000
_cell.length_c   1.000
_cell.angle_alpha   90.00
_cell.angle_beta   90.00
_cell.angle_gamma   90.00
#
_symmetry.space_group_name_H-M   'P 1'
#
loop_
_entity.id
_entity.type
_entity.pdbx_description
1 polymer ?
#
loop_
_entity_poly.entity_id
_entity_poly.type
_entity_poly.pdbx_seq_one_letter_code
_entity_poly.pdbx_strand_id
1 'polypeptide(L)'
;MSYDVIRLAADKLTYREKLKLSQYLIQAAIKEEEDLNPTARNISAPKIEKSEPRSKAETPSDLDVISYVKERLVKSKPSKKQSLINFIAAMFQFQGGIEESKIDTIIRRLEKDGVLTISGARVIYT
;
A
#
# COMPACT_ATOMS: atom_id res chain seq x y z
N MET A 1 22.02 -11.53 -30.89
CA MET A 1 21.11 -10.61 -31.60
C MET A 1 21.52 -9.18 -31.28
N SER A 2 21.46 -8.25 -32.24
CA SER A 2 21.68 -6.83 -31.95
C SER A 2 20.41 -6.17 -31.43
N TYR A 3 20.56 -5.11 -30.64
CA TYR A 3 19.47 -4.29 -30.12
C TYR A 3 18.54 -3.80 -31.24
N ASP A 4 19.11 -3.37 -32.38
CA ASP A 4 18.38 -2.78 -33.49
C ASP A 4 17.40 -3.77 -34.14
N VAL A 5 17.76 -5.05 -34.20
CA VAL A 5 16.87 -6.10 -34.74
C VAL A 5 15.65 -6.30 -33.82
N ILE A 6 15.86 -6.26 -32.51
CA ILE A 6 14.78 -6.39 -31.51
C ILE A 6 13.87 -5.17 -31.55
N ARG A 7 14.44 -3.97 -31.68
CA ARG A 7 13.68 -2.72 -31.81
C ARG A 7 12.78 -2.73 -33.05
N LEU A 8 13.34 -3.09 -34.21
CA LEU A 8 12.58 -3.19 -35.46
C LEU A 8 11.45 -4.23 -35.38
N ALA A 9 11.68 -5.34 -34.70
CA ALA A 9 10.63 -6.34 -34.47
C ALA A 9 9.56 -5.83 -33.50
N ALA A 10 9.96 -5.14 -32.42
CA ALA A 10 9.06 -4.57 -31.44
C ALA A 10 8.15 -3.49 -32.04
N ASP A 11 8.61 -2.72 -33.02
CA ASP A 11 7.79 -1.69 -33.68
C ASP A 11 6.54 -2.27 -34.36
N LYS A 12 6.63 -3.51 -34.87
CA LYS A 12 5.52 -4.23 -35.51
C LYS A 12 4.47 -4.76 -34.53
N LEU A 13 4.74 -4.72 -33.23
CA LEU A 13 3.82 -5.19 -32.19
C LEU A 13 2.72 -4.16 -31.91
N THR A 14 1.56 -4.65 -31.51
CA THR A 14 0.48 -3.81 -30.97
C THR A 14 0.87 -3.21 -29.61
N TYR A 15 0.17 -2.17 -29.15
CA TYR A 15 0.49 -1.54 -27.86
C TYR A 15 0.42 -2.51 -26.67
N ARG A 16 -0.52 -3.48 -26.70
CA ARG A 16 -0.64 -4.49 -25.63
C ARG A 16 0.53 -5.45 -25.62
N GLU A 17 0.96 -5.89 -26.79
CA GLU A 17 2.11 -6.79 -26.94
C GLU A 17 3.41 -6.08 -26.52
N LYS A 18 3.57 -4.80 -26.85
CA LYS A 18 4.68 -3.97 -26.37
C LYS A 18 4.73 -3.91 -24.84
N LEU A 19 3.59 -3.69 -24.18
CA LEU A 19 3.49 -3.67 -22.72
C LEU A 19 3.76 -5.05 -22.09
N LYS A 20 3.31 -6.13 -22.73
CA LYS A 20 3.58 -7.49 -22.26
C LYS A 20 5.07 -7.84 -22.40
N LEU A 21 5.68 -7.45 -23.52
CA LEU A 21 7.10 -7.67 -23.77
C LEU A 21 7.97 -6.88 -22.78
N SER A 22 7.64 -5.61 -22.50
CA SER A 22 8.39 -4.82 -21.52
C SER A 22 8.34 -5.43 -20.13
N GLN A 23 7.16 -5.89 -19.69
CA GLN A 23 7.02 -6.57 -18.41
C GLN A 23 7.86 -7.85 -18.33
N TYR A 24 7.85 -8.66 -19.40
CA TYR A 24 8.68 -9.85 -19.48
C TYR A 24 10.18 -9.53 -19.39
N LEU A 25 10.66 -8.53 -20.14
CA LEU A 25 12.07 -8.13 -20.14
C LEU A 25 12.54 -7.67 -18.77
N ILE A 26 11.71 -6.92 -18.04
CA ILE A 26 12.01 -6.50 -16.67
C ILE A 26 12.14 -7.72 -15.75
N GLN A 27 11.22 -8.67 -15.82
CA GLN A 27 11.26 -9.88 -15.01
C GLN A 27 12.45 -10.77 -15.34
N ALA A 28 12.78 -10.92 -16.63
CA ALA A 28 13.94 -11.67 -17.09
C ALA A 28 15.25 -11.06 -16.56
N ALA A 29 15.39 -9.74 -16.63
CA ALA A 29 16.57 -9.04 -16.14
C ALA A 29 16.72 -9.15 -14.61
N ILE A 30 15.62 -9.05 -13.85
CA ILE A 30 15.64 -9.26 -12.39
C ILE A 30 16.11 -10.67 -12.06
N LYS A 31 15.57 -11.68 -12.75
CA LYS A 31 15.95 -13.07 -12.52
C LYS A 31 17.42 -13.32 -12.85
N GLU A 32 17.91 -12.77 -13.96
CA GLU A 32 19.32 -12.86 -14.35
C GLU A 32 20.23 -12.18 -13.31
N GLU A 33 19.82 -11.05 -12.73
CA GLU A 33 20.54 -10.40 -11.64
C GLU A 33 20.53 -11.23 -10.35
N GLU A 34 19.41 -11.84 -9.98
CA GLU A 34 19.29 -12.74 -8.83
C GLU A 34 20.21 -13.96 -8.97
N ASP A 35 20.26 -14.57 -10.16
CA ASP A 35 21.13 -15.72 -10.45
C ASP A 35 22.62 -15.33 -10.38
N LEU A 36 22.97 -14.10 -10.80
CA LEU A 36 24.34 -13.57 -10.78
C LEU A 36 24.77 -13.04 -9.40
N ASN A 37 23.83 -12.58 -8.57
CA ASN A 37 24.10 -11.97 -7.27
C ASN A 37 23.10 -12.43 -6.19
N PRO A 38 23.24 -13.67 -5.68
CA PRO A 38 22.27 -14.27 -4.74
C PRO A 38 22.19 -13.59 -3.37
N THR A 39 23.05 -12.61 -3.10
CA THR A 39 23.17 -11.91 -1.80
C THR A 39 22.41 -10.59 -1.75
N ALA A 40 21.98 -10.03 -2.90
CA ALA A 40 21.31 -8.74 -2.98
C ALA A 40 19.80 -8.82 -2.68
N ARG A 41 19.40 -9.51 -1.60
CA ARG A 41 18.07 -9.32 -1.01
C ARG A 41 18.05 -8.03 -0.18
N ASN A 42 18.30 -6.89 -0.81
CA ASN A 42 17.99 -5.57 -0.26
C ASN A 42 17.69 -4.57 -1.39
N ILE A 43 16.40 -4.49 -1.73
CA ILE A 43 15.68 -3.32 -2.25
C ILE A 43 16.27 -2.62 -3.48
N SER A 44 15.68 -2.84 -4.66
CA SER A 44 15.74 -1.87 -5.76
C SER A 44 14.66 -2.08 -6.84
N ALA A 45 13.38 -2.10 -6.47
CA ALA A 45 12.35 -1.69 -7.44
C ALA A 45 12.64 -0.25 -7.90
N PRO A 46 12.66 0.06 -9.22
CA PRO A 46 13.13 1.32 -9.74
C PRO A 46 12.30 2.48 -9.19
N LYS A 47 13.01 3.45 -8.62
CA LYS A 47 12.50 4.74 -8.19
C LYS A 47 12.14 5.52 -9.46
N ILE A 48 10.91 5.39 -9.93
CA ILE A 48 10.37 6.31 -10.93
C ILE A 48 10.10 7.61 -10.18
N GLU A 49 10.92 8.62 -10.47
CA GLU A 49 10.64 10.00 -10.13
C GLU A 49 9.34 10.42 -10.81
N LYS A 50 8.26 10.46 -10.04
CA LYS A 50 7.07 11.30 -10.25
C LYS A 50 6.30 11.33 -8.93
N SER A 51 6.33 12.50 -8.31
CA SER A 51 5.31 13.05 -7.41
C SER A 51 4.54 12.07 -6.51
N GLU A 52 4.74 12.25 -5.20
CA GLU A 52 4.04 11.62 -4.07
C GLU A 52 4.52 10.20 -3.71
N PRO A 53 5.28 10.03 -2.61
CA PRO A 53 5.69 8.71 -2.17
C PRO A 53 4.53 8.01 -1.47
N ARG A 54 3.76 7.23 -2.23
CA ARG A 54 3.00 6.10 -1.68
C ARG A 54 3.83 4.82 -1.83
N SER A 55 4.22 4.29 -0.67
CA SER A 55 4.48 2.87 -0.42
C SER A 55 5.82 2.28 -0.87
N LYS A 56 6.79 2.25 0.07
CA LYS A 56 7.60 1.04 0.32
C LYS A 56 7.54 0.71 1.80
N ALA A 57 7.48 -0.58 2.09
CA ALA A 57 7.26 -1.19 3.39
C ALA A 57 8.36 -0.89 4.41
N GLU A 58 8.30 0.30 4.99
CA GLU A 58 8.61 0.46 6.40
C GLU A 58 7.41 -0.14 7.14
N THR A 59 7.64 -0.88 8.24
CA THR A 59 6.58 -1.07 9.23
C THR A 59 5.94 0.30 9.42
N PRO A 60 4.67 0.51 9.03
CA PRO A 60 4.13 1.85 9.06
C PRO A 60 4.30 2.31 10.49
N SER A 61 5.02 3.42 10.67
CA SER A 61 5.14 4.03 11.97
C SER A 61 3.72 4.15 12.51
N ASP A 62 3.48 3.91 13.79
CA ASP A 62 2.11 3.95 14.33
C ASP A 62 1.36 5.24 13.91
N LEU A 63 2.10 6.34 13.73
CA LEU A 63 1.65 7.62 13.19
C LEU A 63 1.06 7.54 11.76
N ASP A 64 1.67 6.79 10.84
CA ASP A 64 1.20 6.63 9.46
C ASP A 64 -0.09 5.80 9.42
N VAL A 65 -0.17 4.78 10.28
CA VAL A 65 -1.37 3.96 10.45
C VAL A 65 -2.53 4.84 10.94
N ILE A 66 -2.29 5.68 11.95
CA ILE A 66 -3.30 6.58 12.50
C ILE A 66 -3.75 7.60 11.45
N SER A 67 -2.82 8.18 10.69
CA SER A 67 -3.14 9.14 9.63
C SER A 67 -4.02 8.51 8.54
N TYR A 68 -3.68 7.31 8.09
CA TYR A 68 -4.46 6.54 7.12
C TYR A 68 -5.88 6.21 7.62
N VAL A 69 -6.00 5.80 8.89
CA VAL A 69 -7.31 5.53 9.51
C VAL A 69 -8.13 6.82 9.64
N LYS A 70 -7.51 7.93 10.05
CA LYS A 70 -8.14 9.24 10.18
C LYS A 70 -8.75 9.72 8.87
N GLU A 71 -8.00 9.67 7.76
CA GLU A 71 -8.51 10.08 6.44
C GLU A 71 -9.76 9.31 6.00
N ARG A 72 -9.82 8.00 6.29
CA ARG A 72 -10.98 7.17 5.94
C ARG A 72 -12.16 7.35 6.89
N LEU A 73 -11.90 7.61 8.17
CA LEU A 73 -12.95 7.87 9.15
C LEU A 73 -13.70 9.17 8.86
N VAL A 74 -13.01 10.22 8.40
CA VAL A 74 -13.65 11.48 7.98
C VAL A 74 -14.64 11.28 6.83
N LYS A 75 -14.39 10.31 5.95
CA LYS A 75 -15.25 10.01 4.80
C LYS A 75 -16.45 9.12 5.15
N SER A 76 -16.25 8.11 5.99
CA SER A 76 -17.26 7.09 6.28
C SER A 76 -18.09 7.39 7.53
N LYS A 77 -17.53 8.14 8.50
CA LYS A 77 -18.15 8.58 9.77
C LYS A 77 -19.07 7.54 10.42
N PRO A 78 -18.57 6.32 10.74
CA PRO A 78 -19.38 5.31 11.41
C PRO A 78 -19.89 5.82 12.76
N SER A 79 -21.20 5.83 12.94
CA SER A 79 -21.88 6.50 14.07
C SER A 79 -21.99 5.65 15.33
N LYS A 80 -21.72 4.35 15.24
CA LYS A 80 -21.80 3.36 16.35
C LYS A 80 -20.42 2.79 16.66
N LYS A 81 -20.15 2.49 17.94
CA LYS A 81 -18.86 1.90 18.37
C LYS A 81 -18.54 0.60 17.66
N GLN A 82 -19.50 -0.32 17.54
CA GLN A 82 -19.29 -1.59 16.84
C GLN A 82 -18.98 -1.39 15.36
N SER A 83 -19.65 -0.42 14.71
CA SER A 83 -19.40 -0.07 13.32
C SER A 83 -18.01 0.52 13.12
N LEU A 84 -17.51 1.30 14.09
CA LEU A 84 -16.13 1.82 14.07
C LEU A 84 -15.11 0.68 14.14
N ILE A 85 -15.28 -0.26 15.07
CA ILE A 85 -14.38 -1.42 15.23
C ILE A 85 -14.37 -2.25 13.93
N ASN A 86 -15.54 -2.62 13.41
CA ASN A 86 -15.65 -3.40 12.18
C ASN A 86 -15.07 -2.65 10.98
N PHE A 87 -15.25 -1.33 10.93
CA PHE A 87 -14.69 -0.50 9.87
C PHE A 87 -13.16 -0.53 9.91
N ILE A 88 -12.54 -0.31 11.08
CA ILE A 88 -11.09 -0.37 11.25
C ILE A 88 -10.57 -1.77 10.90
N ALA A 89 -11.20 -2.84 11.39
CA ALA A 89 -10.82 -4.21 11.04
C ALA A 89 -10.84 -4.45 9.52
N ALA A 90 -11.89 -3.99 8.83
CA ALA A 90 -12.00 -4.08 7.38
C ALA A 90 -10.95 -3.25 6.63
N MET A 91 -10.38 -2.20 7.24
CA MET A 91 -9.28 -1.43 6.62
C MET A 91 -8.00 -2.25 6.47
N PHE A 92 -7.78 -3.24 7.34
CA PHE A 92 -6.57 -4.09 7.37
C PHE A 92 -6.79 -5.51 6.85
N GLN A 93 -8.00 -5.87 6.41
CA GLN A 93 -8.32 -7.22 5.93
C GLN A 93 -7.41 -7.69 4.77
N PHE A 94 -7.03 -6.78 3.88
CA PHE A 94 -6.15 -7.07 2.74
C PHE A 94 -4.66 -7.09 3.11
N GLN A 95 -4.31 -6.73 4.34
CA GLN A 95 -2.94 -6.72 4.88
C GLN A 95 -2.68 -7.87 5.87
N GLY A 96 -3.58 -8.86 5.93
CA GLY A 96 -3.49 -9.99 6.86
C GLY A 96 -4.32 -9.83 8.14
N GLY A 97 -5.16 -8.79 8.23
CA GLY A 97 -5.99 -8.52 9.38
C GLY A 97 -5.24 -7.79 10.51
N ILE A 98 -5.99 -7.42 11.55
CA ILE A 98 -5.46 -6.72 12.72
C ILE A 98 -6.07 -7.31 13.99
N GLU A 99 -5.26 -7.45 15.03
CA GLU A 99 -5.72 -7.92 16.34
C GLU A 99 -6.63 -6.90 17.01
N GLU A 100 -7.64 -7.36 17.74
CA GLU A 100 -8.60 -6.48 18.43
C GLU A 100 -7.91 -5.52 19.42
N SER A 101 -6.87 -5.98 20.12
CA SER A 101 -6.08 -5.14 21.04
C SER A 101 -5.38 -3.96 20.34
N LYS A 102 -4.96 -4.14 19.09
CA LYS A 102 -4.39 -3.05 18.28
C LYS A 102 -5.47 -2.08 17.81
N ILE A 103 -6.66 -2.56 17.47
CA ILE A 103 -7.81 -1.70 17.13
C ILE A 103 -8.13 -0.76 18.30
N ASP A 104 -8.20 -1.30 19.53
CA ASP A 104 -8.45 -0.49 20.73
C ASP A 104 -7.37 0.58 20.94
N THR A 105 -6.12 0.24 20.65
CA THR A 105 -4.99 1.18 20.76
C THR A 105 -5.13 2.32 19.75
N ILE A 106 -5.51 2.00 18.50
CA ILE A 106 -5.78 2.98 17.44
C ILE A 106 -6.93 3.90 17.85
N ILE A 107 -8.03 3.35 18.37
CA ILE A 107 -9.20 4.13 18.81
C ILE A 107 -8.81 5.11 19.94
N ARG A 108 -8.10 4.64 20.98
CA ARG A 108 -7.63 5.51 22.07
C ARG A 108 -6.73 6.63 21.57
N ARG A 109 -5.95 6.38 20.52
CA ARG A 109 -5.07 7.39 19.94
C ARG A 109 -5.86 8.42 19.13
N LEU A 110 -6.85 7.99 18.36
CA LEU A 110 -7.77 8.88 17.64
C LEU A 110 -8.61 9.76 18.58
N GLU A 111 -8.98 9.26 19.76
CA GLU A 111 -9.61 10.07 20.81
C GLU A 111 -8.66 11.14 21.36
N LYS A 112 -7.40 10.77 21.67
CA LYS A 112 -6.38 11.71 22.12
C LYS A 112 -6.08 12.80 21.09
N ASP A 113 -6.07 12.42 19.82
CA ASP A 113 -5.81 13.34 18.70
C ASP A 113 -7.06 14.20 18.36
N GLY A 114 -8.16 14.06 19.12
CA GLY A 114 -9.36 14.90 19.03
C GLY A 114 -10.24 14.62 17.81
N VAL A 115 -10.00 13.55 17.07
CA VAL A 115 -10.71 13.22 15.82
C VAL A 115 -12.12 12.71 16.09
N LEU A 116 -12.29 12.01 17.20
CA LEU A 116 -13.55 11.39 17.59
C LEU A 116 -13.68 11.34 19.11
N THR A 117 -14.91 11.41 19.60
CA THR A 117 -15.28 11.24 21.00
C THR A 117 -16.30 10.13 21.08
N ILE A 118 -16.04 9.09 21.87
CA ILE A 118 -17.00 8.00 22.10
C ILE A 118 -17.88 8.36 23.30
N SER A 119 -19.17 8.59 23.04
CA SER A 119 -20.18 8.76 24.08
C SER A 119 -21.06 7.51 24.15
N GLY A 120 -20.66 6.57 25.02
CA GLY A 120 -21.34 5.29 25.19
C GLY A 120 -21.35 4.44 23.91
N ALA A 121 -22.53 4.29 23.28
CA ALA A 121 -22.72 3.51 22.06
C ALA A 121 -22.51 4.32 20.77
N ARG A 122 -22.42 5.66 20.86
CA ARG A 122 -22.33 6.57 19.71
C ARG A 122 -20.94 7.17 19.60
N VAL A 123 -20.49 7.33 18.36
CA VAL A 123 -19.22 7.99 18.01
C VAL A 123 -19.55 9.37 17.45
N ILE A 124 -19.01 10.41 18.07
CA ILE A 124 -19.16 11.80 17.64
C ILE A 124 -17.83 12.23 17.05
N TYR A 125 -17.84 12.69 15.80
CA TYR A 125 -16.65 13.23 15.13
C TYR A 125 -16.60 14.74 15.34
N THR A 126 -15.42 15.25 15.67
CA THR A 126 -15.13 16.69 15.77
C THR A 126 -14.60 17.18 14.43
#